data_AF-A0A2D8BUB9-F1
#
_entry.id   AF-A0A2D8BUB9-F1
#
_cell.length_a   1.000
_cell.length_b   1.000
_cell.length_c   1.000
_cell.angle_alpha   90.00
_cell.angle_beta   90.00
_cell.angle_gamma   90.00
#
_symmetry.space_group_name_H-M   'P 1'
#
loop_
_entity.id
_entity.type
_entity.pdbx_description
1 polymer ?
#
loop_
_entity_poly.entity_id
_entity_poly.type
_entity_poly.pdbx_seq_one_letter_code
_entity_poly.pdbx_strand_id
1 'polypeptide(L)'
;MSNKDEPNHSDTRDPNADFERRLKAKLDERRTREARENPNRSGWSIGLRYGSDFFAGVIVGVGGGLLIDRLLGWSPWGLIVGLLLGFAAGTLNVVRAAKNITAGNDASDKQ
;
A
#
# COMPACT_ATOMS: atom_id res chain seq x y z
N MET A 1 58.12 -1.68 15.41
CA MET A 1 56.73 -1.35 15.82
C MET A 1 55.88 -1.22 14.56
N SER A 2 54.85 -2.06 14.40
CA SER A 2 53.85 -1.98 13.32
C SER A 2 52.69 -1.15 13.84
N ASN A 3 52.52 0.08 13.37
CA ASN A 3 51.31 0.84 13.66
C ASN A 3 50.40 0.80 12.43
N LYS A 4 49.51 -0.19 12.43
CA LYS A 4 48.35 -0.29 11.54
C LYS A 4 47.23 0.50 12.20
N ASP A 5 47.26 1.80 12.01
CA ASP A 5 46.06 2.62 12.19
C ASP A 5 45.46 2.79 10.80
N GLU A 6 44.72 1.77 10.35
CA GLU A 6 43.75 1.93 9.29
C GLU A 6 42.49 2.55 9.92
N PRO A 7 42.21 3.86 9.74
CA PRO A 7 40.91 4.39 10.06
C PRO A 7 39.91 3.82 9.05
N ASN A 8 39.26 2.74 9.45
CA ASN A 8 37.99 2.28 8.92
C ASN A 8 36.96 3.40 9.10
N HIS A 9 36.72 4.19 8.05
CA HIS A 9 35.54 5.04 8.00
C HIS A 9 35.09 5.24 6.56
N SER A 10 34.41 4.23 6.02
CA SER A 10 33.42 4.46 4.98
C SER A 10 32.22 5.22 5.58
N ASP A 11 32.42 6.49 5.96
CA ASP A 11 31.32 7.47 6.14
C ASP A 11 30.90 7.98 4.76
N THR A 12 30.41 7.04 3.96
CA THR A 12 29.65 7.40 2.76
C THR A 12 28.28 7.82 3.26
N ARG A 13 28.16 9.06 3.76
CA ARG A 13 26.86 9.73 3.86
C ARG A 13 26.28 9.70 2.46
N ASP A 14 25.35 8.77 2.22
CA ASP A 14 24.84 8.49 0.89
C ASP A 14 24.11 9.76 0.40
N PRO A 15 24.70 10.56 -0.52
CA PRO A 15 24.16 11.85 -0.90
C PRO A 15 22.81 11.70 -1.62
N ASN A 16 22.56 10.50 -2.15
CA ASN A 16 21.28 10.12 -2.73
C ASN A 16 20.19 10.01 -1.66
N ALA A 17 20.51 9.53 -0.46
CA ALA A 17 19.55 9.43 0.63
C ALA A 17 19.07 10.82 1.10
N ASP A 18 19.96 11.80 1.15
CA ASP A 18 19.62 13.19 1.49
C ASP A 18 18.79 13.85 0.39
N PHE A 19 19.12 13.57 -0.86
CA PHE A 19 18.34 14.02 -2.01
C PHE A 19 16.92 13.44 -2.00
N GLU A 20 16.79 12.12 -1.81
CA GLU A 20 15.49 11.45 -1.71
C GLU A 20 14.64 11.96 -0.56
N ARG A 21 15.24 12.18 0.62
CA ARG A 21 14.54 12.76 1.78
C ARG A 21 13.95 14.12 1.44
N ARG A 22 14.71 14.99 0.78
CA ARG A 22 14.25 16.32 0.33
C ARG A 22 13.17 16.21 -0.73
N LEU A 23 13.28 15.24 -1.64
CA LEU A 23 12.30 15.01 -2.69
C LEU A 23 10.96 14.54 -2.11
N LYS A 24 11.00 13.56 -1.19
CA LYS A 24 9.83 13.07 -0.45
C LYS A 24 9.18 14.17 0.37
N ALA A 25 9.97 14.96 1.11
CA ALA A 25 9.47 16.09 1.89
C ALA A 25 8.75 17.12 1.02
N LYS A 26 9.31 17.49 -0.14
CA LYS A 26 8.66 18.40 -1.10
C LYS A 26 7.40 17.79 -1.72
N LEU A 27 7.39 16.49 -1.99
CA LEU A 27 6.21 15.80 -2.51
C LEU A 27 5.07 15.80 -1.50
N ASP A 28 5.35 15.51 -0.23
CA ASP A 28 4.37 15.49 0.85
C ASP A 28 3.86 16.91 1.15
N GLU A 29 4.72 17.92 1.09
CA GLU A 29 4.31 19.33 1.21
C GLU A 29 3.36 19.73 0.08
N ARG A 30 3.65 19.35 -1.18
CA ARG A 30 2.71 19.60 -2.29
C ARG A 30 1.41 18.84 -2.12
N ARG A 31 1.45 17.56 -1.72
CA ARG A 31 0.26 16.76 -1.44
C ARG A 31 -0.63 17.38 -0.37
N THR A 32 -0.04 17.84 0.73
CA THR A 32 -0.78 18.48 1.82
C THR A 32 -1.35 19.82 1.41
N ARG A 33 -0.62 20.61 0.61
CA ARG A 33 -1.11 21.88 0.05
C ARG A 33 -2.25 21.67 -0.95
N GLU A 34 -2.11 20.70 -1.85
CA GLU A 34 -3.17 20.30 -2.80
C GLU A 34 -4.40 19.71 -2.09
N ALA A 35 -4.21 18.96 -1.01
CA ALA A 35 -5.32 18.45 -0.20
C ALA A 35 -6.08 19.56 0.55
N ARG A 36 -5.39 20.64 0.93
CA ARG A 36 -6.01 21.85 1.53
C ARG A 36 -6.72 22.72 0.49
N GLU A 37 -6.15 22.88 -0.70
CA GLU A 37 -6.72 23.70 -1.78
C GLU A 37 -7.84 22.96 -2.56
N ASN A 38 -7.79 21.63 -2.65
CA ASN A 38 -8.79 20.81 -3.33
C ASN A 38 -9.14 19.55 -2.50
N PRO A 39 -9.87 19.71 -1.38
CA PRO A 39 -10.28 18.57 -0.54
C PRO A 39 -11.10 17.52 -1.31
N ASN A 40 -11.79 17.92 -2.38
CA ASN A 40 -12.52 17.01 -3.26
C ASN A 40 -11.60 16.10 -4.11
N ARG A 41 -10.41 16.59 -4.52
CA ARG A 41 -9.42 15.77 -5.26
C ARG A 41 -8.69 14.81 -4.34
N SER A 42 -8.40 15.19 -3.09
CA SER A 42 -7.70 14.32 -2.14
C SER A 42 -8.55 13.11 -1.77
N GLY A 43 -9.84 13.32 -1.45
CA GLY A 43 -10.79 12.24 -1.17
C GLY A 43 -10.98 11.28 -2.36
N TRP A 44 -11.03 11.82 -3.59
CA TRP A 44 -11.11 11.00 -4.82
C TRP A 44 -9.85 10.17 -5.05
N SER A 45 -8.66 10.75 -4.87
CA SER A 45 -7.38 10.05 -5.06
C SER A 45 -7.16 8.91 -4.06
N ILE A 46 -7.60 9.12 -2.81
CA ILE A 46 -7.64 8.11 -1.76
C ILE A 46 -8.61 7.01 -2.18
N GLY A 47 -9.88 7.36 -2.44
CA GLY A 47 -10.91 6.39 -2.83
C GLY A 47 -10.54 5.54 -4.05
N LEU A 48 -9.91 6.14 -5.07
CA LEU A 48 -9.43 5.41 -6.24
C LEU A 48 -8.32 4.41 -5.91
N ARG A 49 -7.37 4.75 -5.03
CA ARG A 49 -6.28 3.84 -4.68
C ARG A 49 -6.79 2.64 -3.89
N TYR A 50 -7.57 2.88 -2.83
CA TYR A 50 -8.17 1.80 -2.04
C TYR A 50 -9.18 0.98 -2.86
N GLY A 51 -9.95 1.64 -3.73
CA GLY A 51 -10.84 0.98 -4.67
C GLY A 51 -10.08 0.08 -5.63
N SER A 52 -8.99 0.55 -6.23
CA SER A 52 -8.19 -0.24 -7.19
C SER A 52 -7.61 -1.50 -6.58
N ASP A 53 -7.15 -1.43 -5.33
CA ASP A 53 -6.65 -2.59 -4.59
C ASP A 53 -7.76 -3.61 -4.30
N PHE A 54 -8.98 -3.14 -4.00
CA PHE A 54 -10.15 -3.99 -3.81
C PHE A 54 -10.58 -4.66 -5.13
N PHE A 55 -10.71 -3.89 -6.21
CA PHE A 55 -11.10 -4.41 -7.53
C PHE A 55 -10.08 -5.40 -8.10
N ALA A 56 -8.78 -5.20 -7.86
CA ALA A 56 -7.76 -6.16 -8.24
C ALA A 56 -7.98 -7.54 -7.57
N GLY A 57 -8.30 -7.56 -6.27
CA GLY A 57 -8.62 -8.79 -5.55
C GLY A 57 -9.88 -9.50 -6.06
N VAL A 58 -10.92 -8.73 -6.42
CA VAL A 58 -12.15 -9.26 -7.00
C VAL A 58 -11.91 -9.87 -8.37
N ILE A 59 -11.16 -9.19 -9.25
CA ILE A 59 -10.83 -9.71 -10.59
C ILE A 59 -10.02 -11.01 -10.49
N VAL A 60 -9.07 -11.08 -9.56
CA VAL A 60 -8.29 -12.30 -9.30
C VAL A 60 -9.18 -13.44 -8.78
N GLY A 61 -10.10 -13.17 -7.86
CA GLY A 61 -11.04 -14.16 -7.33
C GLY A 61 -12.02 -14.69 -8.38
N VAL A 62 -12.56 -13.80 -9.21
CA VAL A 62 -13.47 -14.16 -10.32
C VAL A 62 -12.71 -14.89 -11.42
N GLY A 63 -11.55 -14.39 -11.84
CA GLY A 63 -10.72 -15.02 -12.87
C GLY A 63 -10.22 -16.41 -12.45
N GLY A 64 -9.76 -16.54 -11.21
CA GLY A 64 -9.36 -17.83 -10.63
C GLY A 64 -10.53 -18.79 -10.46
N GLY A 65 -11.67 -18.32 -9.95
CA GLY A 65 -12.89 -19.13 -9.80
C GLY A 65 -13.43 -19.65 -11.13
N LEU A 66 -13.42 -18.81 -12.18
CA LEU A 66 -13.82 -19.20 -13.53
C LEU A 66 -12.86 -20.23 -14.16
N LEU A 67 -11.56 -20.10 -13.91
CA LEU A 67 -10.57 -21.05 -14.42
C LEU A 67 -10.76 -22.43 -13.75
N ILE A 68 -11.00 -22.43 -12.44
CA ILE A 68 -11.28 -23.64 -11.65
C ILE A 68 -12.59 -24.30 -12.12
N ASP A 69 -13.67 -23.53 -12.29
CA ASP A 69 -14.95 -24.06 -12.80
C ASP A 69 -14.80 -24.71 -14.18
N ARG A 70 -13.99 -24.12 -15.07
CA ARG A 70 -13.73 -24.70 -16.40
C ARG A 70 -12.87 -25.96 -16.38
N LEU A 71 -11.93 -26.05 -15.44
CA LEU A 71 -11.05 -27.22 -15.30
C LEU A 71 -11.79 -28.41 -14.67
N LEU A 72 -12.67 -28.16 -13.70
CA LEU A 72 -13.36 -29.21 -12.95
C LEU A 72 -14.69 -29.65 -13.59
N GLY A 73 -15.27 -28.85 -14.48
CA GLY A 73 -16.55 -29.17 -15.14
C GLY A 73 -17.74 -29.30 -14.17
N TRP A 74 -17.54 -28.94 -12.90
CA TRP A 74 -18.58 -28.90 -11.87
C TRP A 74 -19.34 -27.57 -12.01
N SER A 75 -20.65 -27.61 -11.71
CA SER A 75 -21.54 -26.43 -11.50
C SER A 75 -20.81 -25.32 -10.70
N PRO A 76 -21.16 -24.01 -10.77
CA PRO A 76 -20.26 -22.87 -10.57
C PRO A 76 -19.85 -22.61 -9.11
N TRP A 77 -19.35 -23.66 -8.46
CA TRP A 77 -18.91 -23.71 -7.08
C TRP A 77 -17.53 -23.07 -6.94
N GLY A 78 -16.67 -23.20 -7.94
CA GLY A 78 -15.40 -22.50 -8.04
C GLY A 78 -15.60 -20.99 -8.14
N LEU A 79 -16.60 -20.53 -8.88
CA LEU A 79 -17.02 -19.11 -8.88
C LEU A 79 -17.53 -18.67 -7.50
N ILE A 80 -18.38 -19.45 -6.84
CA ILE A 80 -18.93 -19.08 -5.51
C ILE A 80 -17.81 -19.00 -4.47
N VAL A 81 -16.95 -20.02 -4.39
CA VAL A 81 -15.83 -20.05 -3.44
C VAL A 81 -14.79 -19.00 -3.82
N GLY A 82 -14.45 -18.85 -5.10
CA GLY A 82 -13.52 -17.84 -5.59
C GLY A 82 -14.00 -16.41 -5.34
N LEU A 83 -15.30 -16.16 -5.48
CA LEU A 83 -15.94 -14.88 -5.15
C LEU A 83 -15.89 -14.61 -3.64
N LEU A 84 -16.25 -15.59 -2.81
CA LEU A 84 -16.19 -15.44 -1.35
C LEU A 84 -14.76 -15.21 -0.86
N LEU A 85 -13.79 -15.95 -1.41
CA LEU A 85 -12.39 -15.82 -1.06
C LEU A 85 -11.80 -14.49 -1.55
N GLY A 86 -12.12 -14.07 -2.78
CA GLY A 86 -11.73 -12.76 -3.33
C GLY A 86 -12.35 -11.60 -2.56
N PHE A 87 -13.62 -11.73 -2.15
CA PHE A 87 -14.30 -10.75 -1.32
C PHE A 87 -13.70 -10.68 0.09
N ALA A 88 -13.40 -11.82 0.72
CA ALA A 88 -12.73 -11.87 2.01
C ALA A 88 -11.32 -11.23 1.93
N ALA A 89 -10.54 -11.57 0.91
CA ALA A 89 -9.22 -10.99 0.67
C ALA A 89 -9.30 -9.47 0.41
N GLY A 90 -10.24 -9.03 -0.43
CA GLY A 90 -10.45 -7.60 -0.71
C GLY A 90 -10.87 -6.82 0.53
N THR A 91 -11.83 -7.34 1.29
CA THR A 91 -12.29 -6.71 2.55
C THR A 91 -11.18 -6.67 3.59
N LEU A 92 -10.40 -7.74 3.73
CA LEU A 92 -9.27 -7.79 4.66
C LEU A 92 -8.17 -6.77 4.28
N ASN A 93 -7.92 -6.57 2.98
CA ASN A 93 -6.98 -5.57 2.51
C ASN A 93 -7.45 -4.14 2.88
N VAL A 94 -8.73 -3.83 2.64
CA VAL A 94 -9.33 -2.53 2.99
C VAL A 94 -9.30 -2.29 4.51
N VAL A 95 -9.70 -3.27 5.32
CA VAL A 95 -9.68 -3.16 6.79
C VAL A 95 -8.26 -2.96 7.30
N ARG A 96 -7.27 -3.68 6.77
CA ARG A 96 -5.86 -3.45 7.10
C ARG A 96 -5.42 -2.03 6.75
N ALA A 97 -5.83 -1.55 5.59
CA ALA A 97 -5.47 -0.22 5.13
C ALA A 97 -6.13 0.89 5.97
N ALA A 98 -7.38 0.68 6.43
CA ALA A 98 -8.06 1.55 7.39
C ALA A 98 -7.41 1.52 8.77
N LYS A 99 -7.06 0.32 9.28
CA LYS A 99 -6.34 0.18 10.57
C LYS A 99 -5.02 0.92 10.59
N ASN A 100 -4.28 0.93 9.48
CA ASN A 100 -3.02 1.67 9.38
C ASN A 100 -3.22 3.20 9.48
N ILE A 101 -4.39 3.71 9.07
CA ILE A 101 -4.73 5.13 9.21
C ILE A 101 -5.09 5.44 10.67
N THR A 102 -5.92 4.60 11.32
CA THR A 102 -6.32 4.79 12.72
C THR A 102 -5.15 4.64 13.69
N ALA A 103 -4.29 3.64 13.51
CA ALA A 103 -3.12 3.41 14.37
C ALA A 103 -2.09 4.57 14.32
N GLY A 104 -2.09 5.37 13.25
CA GLY A 104 -1.29 6.60 13.17
C GLY A 104 -1.87 7.76 13.99
N ASN A 105 -3.19 7.80 14.18
CA ASN A 105 -3.87 8.85 14.94
C ASN A 105 -3.80 8.61 16.46
N ASP A 106 -3.81 7.35 16.92
CA ASP A 106 -3.73 7.01 18.35
C ASP A 106 -2.36 7.32 18.98
N ALA A 107 -1.30 7.40 18.16
CA ALA A 107 0.04 7.80 18.60
C ALA A 107 0.20 9.32 18.78
N SER A 108 -0.74 10.11 18.23
CA SER A 108 -0.70 11.58 18.27
C SER A 108 -1.50 12.19 19.42
N ASP A 109 -2.39 11.41 20.06
CA ASP A 109 -3.27 11.85 21.16
C ASP A 109 -2.64 11.67 22.56
N LYS A 110 -1.40 11.16 22.63
CA LYS A 110 -0.63 11.00 23.88
C LYS A 110 0.59 11.90 24.01
N GLN A 111 0.70 12.95 23.20
CA GLN A 111 1.80 13.92 23.31
C GLN A 111 1.31 15.30 23.75
#